data_AF-A0A538DFA7-F1
#
_entry.id   AF-A0A538DFA7-F1
#
_cell.length_a   1.000
_cell.length_b   1.000
_cell.length_c   1.000
_cell.angle_alpha   90.00
_cell.angle_beta   90.00
_cell.angle_gamma   90.00
#
_symmetry.space_group_name_H-M   'P 1'
#
loop_
_entity.id
_entity.type
_entity.pdbx_description
1 polymer ?
#
loop_
_entity_poly.entity_id
_entity_poly.type
_entity_poly.pdbx_seq_one_letter_code
_entity_poly.pdbx_strand_id
1 'polypeptide(L)' 'MKHEAIQQNPPRRELAQRLSGADEVLLLWQPGLDRVELSVRDVVSGAGFRIEVAPASAIDAFNHPYAYAAAGVETIVDG' A
#
# COMPACT_ATOMS: atom_id res chain seq x y z
N MET A 1 12.53 -31.13 14.35
CA MET A 1 12.84 -29.68 14.41
C MET A 1 12.00 -29.00 13.35
N LYS A 2 11.18 -28.01 13.74
CA LYS A 2 10.12 -27.43 12.91
C LYS A 2 10.76 -26.64 11.77
N HIS A 3 10.41 -26.95 10.52
CA HIS A 3 10.71 -26.08 9.40
C HIS A 3 9.73 -24.92 9.49
N GLU A 4 10.20 -23.75 9.95
CA GLU A 4 9.46 -22.50 9.76
C GLU A 4 9.45 -22.22 8.25
N ALA A 5 8.32 -22.52 7.61
CA ALA A 5 8.11 -22.18 6.21
C ALA A 5 8.14 -20.65 6.10
N ILE A 6 9.24 -20.11 5.57
CA ILE A 6 9.26 -18.76 5.00
C ILE A 6 8.23 -18.79 3.88
N GLN A 7 7.01 -18.35 4.14
CA GLN A 7 5.97 -18.20 3.12
C GLN A 7 6.47 -17.17 2.12
N GLN A 8 7.00 -17.66 1.01
CA GLN A 8 7.32 -16.85 -0.17
C GLN A 8 5.99 -16.38 -0.76
N ASN A 9 5.42 -15.31 -0.19
CA ASN A 9 4.26 -14.66 -0.78
C ASN A 9 4.67 -14.20 -2.20
N PRO A 10 3.87 -14.45 -3.24
CA PRO A 10 4.19 -13.96 -4.57
C PRO A 10 4.48 -12.46 -4.53
N PRO A 11 5.43 -11.97 -5.34
CA PRO A 11 5.82 -10.57 -5.31
C PRO A 11 4.60 -9.67 -5.55
N ARG A 12 4.54 -8.57 -4.79
CA ARG A 12 3.55 -7.51 -5.01
C ARG A 12 3.58 -7.07 -6.47
N ARG A 13 2.41 -6.97 -7.09
CA ARG A 13 2.25 -6.47 -8.46
C ARG A 13 1.81 -5.02 -8.41
N GLU A 14 2.55 -4.13 -9.06
CA GLU A 14 2.09 -2.77 -9.29
C GLU A 14 0.88 -2.78 -10.24
N LEU A 15 -0.18 -2.09 -9.85
CA LEU A 15 -1.38 -1.88 -10.65
C LEU A 15 -1.41 -0.48 -11.27
N ALA A 16 -0.94 0.52 -10.52
CA ALA A 16 -0.85 1.90 -10.96
C ALA A 16 0.21 2.67 -10.18
N GLN A 17 0.78 3.69 -10.80
CA GLN A 17 1.68 4.65 -10.15
C GLN A 17 1.35 6.07 -10.62
N ARG A 18 1.57 7.04 -9.73
CA ARG A 18 1.66 8.46 -10.09
C ARG A 18 2.66 9.17 -9.20
N LEU A 19 3.25 10.21 -9.76
CA LEU A 19 4.08 11.17 -9.03
C LEU A 19 3.38 12.54 -9.08
N SER A 20 3.26 13.21 -7.94
CA SER A 20 2.66 14.54 -7.83
C SER A 20 3.50 15.40 -6.89
N GLY A 21 4.39 16.20 -7.47
CA GLY A 21 5.43 16.88 -6.70
C GLY A 21 6.41 15.86 -6.12
N ALA A 22 6.58 15.86 -4.79
CA ALA A 22 7.41 14.87 -4.09
C ALA A 22 6.64 13.59 -3.73
N ASP A 23 5.31 13.57 -3.85
CA ASP A 23 4.49 12.42 -3.45
C ASP A 23 4.41 11.38 -4.58
N GLU A 24 5.02 10.23 -4.37
CA GLU A 24 4.81 9.00 -5.14
C GLU A 24 3.63 8.24 -4.53
N VAL A 25 2.67 7.86 -5.37
CA VAL A 25 1.51 7.06 -4.99
C VAL A 25 1.51 5.78 -5.83
N LEU A 26 1.50 4.64 -5.16
CA LEU A 26 1.45 3.31 -5.78
C LEU A 26 0.17 2.58 -5.35
N LEU A 27 -0.46 1.91 -6.30
CA LEU A 27 -1.48 0.91 -6.04
C LEU A 27 -0.88 -0.46 -6.30
N LEU A 28 -0.84 -1.31 -5.27
CA LEU A 28 -0.17 -2.61 -5.30
C LEU A 28 -1.21 -3.72 -5.04
N TRP A 29 -1.10 -4.82 -5.76
CA TRP A 29 -1.86 -6.04 -5.49
C TRP A 29 -0.96 -7.12 -4.92
N GLN A 30 -1.42 -7.80 -3.87
CA GLN A 30 -0.77 -8.94 -3.24
C GLN A 30 -1.55 -10.21 -3.61
N PRO A 31 -1.11 -10.98 -4.61
CA PRO A 31 -1.91 -12.12 -5.11
C PRO A 31 -2.12 -13.20 -4.06
N GLY A 32 -1.14 -13.43 -3.18
CA GLY A 32 -1.23 -14.48 -2.16
C GLY A 32 -2.21 -14.17 -1.03
N LEU A 33 -2.57 -12.90 -0.84
CA LEU A 33 -3.55 -12.47 0.17
C LEU A 33 -4.84 -11.93 -0.44
N ASP A 34 -4.88 -11.78 -1.76
CA ASP A 34 -5.93 -11.06 -2.51
C ASP A 34 -6.24 -9.66 -1.94
N ARG A 35 -5.18 -8.91 -1.65
CA ARG A 35 -5.27 -7.56 -1.06
C ARG A 35 -4.77 -6.50 -2.00
N VAL A 36 -5.41 -5.34 -1.96
CA VAL A 36 -4.92 -4.13 -2.62
C VAL A 36 -4.39 -3.19 -1.55
N GLU A 37 -3.15 -2.74 -1.72
CA GLU A 37 -2.45 -1.81 -0.84
C GLU A 37 -2.26 -0.50 -1.59
N LEU A 38 -2.64 0.61 -0.97
CA LEU A 38 -2.26 1.95 -1.39
C LEU A 38 -1.02 2.37 -0.62
N SER A 39 0.03 2.79 -1.32
CA SER A 39 1.25 3.32 -0.73
C SER A 39 1.45 4.76 -1.16
N VAL A 40 1.73 5.64 -0.21
CA VAL A 40 2.19 7.01 -0.47
C VAL A 40 3.57 7.17 0.12
N ARG A 41 4.49 7.76 -0.64
CA ARG A 41 5.84 8.07 -0.21
C ARG A 41 6.26 9.43 -0.75
N ASP A 42 6.68 10.32 0.14
CA ASP A 42 7.45 11.50 -0.24
C ASP A 42 8.86 11.02 -0.65
N VAL A 43 9.24 11.23 -1.91
CA VAL A 43 10.49 10.69 -2.47
C VAL A 43 11.74 11.39 -1.95
N VAL A 44 11.61 12.57 -1.33
CA VAL A 44 12.71 13.38 -0.82
C VAL A 44 13.08 12.96 0.60
N SER A 45 12.09 12.90 1.48
CA SER A 45 12.21 12.53 2.89
C SER A 45 12.12 11.02 3.12
N GLY A 46 11.50 10.29 2.19
CA GLY A 46 11.18 8.87 2.33
C GLY A 46 10.01 8.59 3.27
N ALA A 47 9.40 9.61 3.88
CA ALA A 47 8.24 9.47 4.74
C ALA A 47 6.99 9.09 3.94
N GLY A 48 6.03 8.43 4.58
CA GLY A 48 4.85 7.95 3.87
C GLY A 48 3.97 7.05 4.73
N PHE A 49 2.96 6.45 4.10
CA PHE A 49 2.07 5.49 4.73
C PHE A 49 1.60 4.45 3.73
N ARG A 50 1.08 3.35 4.27
CA ARG A 50 0.43 2.28 3.50
C ARG A 50 -0.89 1.92 4.15
N ILE A 51 -1.93 1.73 3.35
CA ILE A 51 -3.24 1.28 3.82
C ILE A 51 -3.76 0.17 2.90
N GLU A 52 -4.43 -0.81 3.48
CA GLU A 52 -5.22 -1.77 2.71
C GLU A 52 -6.50 -1.07 2.23
N VAL A 53 -6.86 -1.26 0.96
CA VAL A 53 -8.06 -0.67 0.36
C VAL A 53 -8.90 -1.77 -0.27
N ALA A 54 -10.23 -1.63 -0.13
CA ALA A 54 -11.14 -2.52 -0.84
C ALA A 54 -10.93 -2.38 -2.36
N PRO A 55 -10.91 -3.47 -3.15
CA PRO A 55 -10.70 -3.40 -4.60
C PRO A 55 -11.68 -2.45 -5.32
N ALA A 56 -12.94 -2.40 -4.86
CA ALA A 56 -13.96 -1.52 -5.42
C ALA A 56 -13.69 -0.02 -5.17
N SER A 57 -12.90 0.33 -4.16
CA SER A 57 -12.53 1.69 -3.79
C SER A 57 -11.10 2.06 -4.23
N ALA A 58 -10.36 1.12 -4.81
CA ALA A 58 -8.92 1.25 -5.03
C ALA A 58 -8.54 2.45 -5.91
N ILE A 59 -9.29 2.69 -7.00
CA ILE A 59 -9.03 3.83 -7.89
C ILE A 59 -9.41 5.16 -7.23
N ASP A 60 -10.47 5.20 -6.44
CA ASP A 60 -10.87 6.39 -5.69
C ASP A 60 -9.83 6.75 -4.62
N ALA A 61 -9.36 5.74 -3.87
CA ALA A 61 -8.29 5.89 -2.89
C ALA A 61 -6.95 6.32 -3.52
N PHE A 62 -6.61 5.80 -4.70
CA PHE A 62 -5.42 6.21 -5.46
C PHE A 62 -5.45 7.70 -5.85
N ASN A 63 -6.63 8.22 -6.18
CA ASN A 63 -6.81 9.64 -6.50
C ASN A 63 -6.87 10.53 -5.24
N HIS A 64 -7.39 10.00 -4.13
CA HIS A 64 -7.59 10.72 -2.87
C HIS A 64 -6.92 10.05 -1.65
N PRO A 65 -5.60 9.84 -1.69
CA PRO A 65 -4.92 8.97 -0.72
C PRO A 65 -5.02 9.50 0.72
N TYR A 66 -4.90 10.81 0.92
CA TYR A 66 -4.98 11.42 2.25
C TYR A 66 -6.40 11.40 2.85
N ALA A 67 -7.45 11.38 2.02
CA ALA A 67 -8.82 11.25 2.51
C ALA A 67 -9.08 9.83 3.05
N TYR A 68 -8.60 8.81 2.34
CA TYR A 68 -8.68 7.42 2.80
C TYR A 68 -7.80 7.15 4.02
N ALA A 69 -6.60 7.75 4.08
CA ALA A 69 -5.73 7.65 5.25
C ALA A 69 -6.40 8.21 6.51
N ALA A 70 -7.07 9.37 6.39
CA ALA A 70 -7.80 9.97 7.51
C ALA A 70 -9.02 9.14 7.94
N ALA A 71 -9.67 8.44 7.00
CA ALA A 71 -10.84 7.59 7.27
C ALA A 71 -10.47 6.20 7.83
N GLY A 72 -9.24 5.73 7.60
CA GLY A 72 -8.82 4.35 7.88
C GLY A 72 -7.82 4.17 9.04
N VAL A 73 -7.74 5.11 9.98
CA VAL A 73 -6.73 5.04 11.06
C VAL A 73 -7.03 3.92 12.06
N GLU A 74 -6.48 2.74 11.80
CA GLU A 74 -5.82 1.90 12.81
C GLU A 74 -4.93 0.86 12.10
N THR A 75 -3.60 0.98 12.22
CA THR A 75 -2.66 -0.10 12.58
C THR A 75 -1.20 0.35 12.38
N ILE A 76 -0.54 0.56 13.51
CA ILE A 76 0.84 0.19 13.88
C ILE A 76 1.91 0.25 12.77
N VAL A 77 2.78 1.25 12.89
CA VAL A 77 4.12 1.27 12.29
C VAL A 77 5.06 0.44 13.18
N ASP A 78 5.44 -0.76 12.73
CA ASP A 78 6.64 -1.41 13.26
C ASP A 78 7.88 -0.63 12.77
N GLY A 79 8.77 -0.34 13.73
CA GLY A 79 9.97 0.50 13.57
C GLY A 79 11.20 -0.19 13.00
#